data_AF-A0A178MS05-F1
#
_entry.id   AF-A0A178MS05-F1
#
_cell.length_a   1.000
_cell.length_b   1.000
_cell.length_c   1.000
_cell.angle_alpha   90.00
_cell.angle_beta   90.00
_cell.angle_gamma   90.00
#
_symmetry.space_group_name_H-M   'P 1'
#
loop_
_entity.id
_entity.type
_entity.pdbx_description
1 polymer ?
#
loop_
_entity_poly.entity_id
_entity_poly.type
_entity_poly.pdbx_seq_one_letter_code
_entity_poly.pdbx_strand_id
1 'polypeptide(L)' 'MNGSLFAIIGNAIAAARQMGLTCAEQQETARAVLLAHDTSLTPGIARVLVEQLYDSVTALSEPGLAV' A
#
# COMPACT_ATOMS: atom_id res chain seq x y z
N MET A 1 6.99 -19.00 -5.27
CA MET A 1 6.83 -17.66 -5.87
C MET A 1 6.91 -16.65 -4.74
N ASN A 2 8.05 -16.00 -4.56
CA ASN A 2 8.21 -14.94 -3.58
C ASN A 2 7.52 -13.71 -4.17
N GLY A 3 6.26 -13.46 -3.77
CA GLY A 3 5.51 -12.30 -4.25
C GLY A 3 6.32 -11.05 -3.88
N SER A 4 6.74 -10.28 -4.88
CA SER A 4 7.46 -9.03 -4.64
C SER A 4 6.70 -8.23 -3.59
N LEU A 5 7.41 -7.62 -2.63
CA LEU A 5 6.83 -6.82 -1.54
C LEU A 5 5.75 -5.84 -2.06
N PHE A 6 5.99 -5.29 -3.25
CA PHE A 6 5.07 -4.46 -4.02
C PHE A 6 3.72 -5.13 -4.31
N ALA A 7 3.71 -6.40 -4.69
CA ALA A 7 2.49 -7.15 -4.99
C ALA A 7 1.67 -7.42 -3.72
N ILE A 8 2.34 -7.71 -2.60
CA ILE A 8 1.67 -7.95 -1.31
C ILE A 8 1.00 -6.66 -0.82
N ILE A 9 1.75 -5.56 -0.83
CA ILE A 9 1.26 -4.25 -0.39
C ILE A 9 0.18 -3.72 -1.35
N GLY A 10 0.41 -3.84 -2.66
CA GLY A 10 -0.56 -3.43 -3.67
C GLY A 10 -1.88 -4.22 -3.55
N ASN A 11 -1.81 -5.52 -3.28
CA ASN A 11 -3.01 -6.33 -3.06
C ASN A 11 -3.72 -5.97 -1.75
N ALA A 12 -2.98 -5.65 -0.68
CA ALA A 12 -3.57 -5.17 0.58
C ALA A 12 -4.30 -3.83 0.40
N ILE A 13 -3.70 -2.89 -0.33
CA ILE A 13 -4.32 -1.59 -0.65
C ILE A 13 -5.56 -1.80 -1.53
N ALA A 14 -5.47 -2.66 -2.55
CA ALA A 14 -6.60 -2.97 -3.44
C ALA A 14 -7.75 -3.64 -2.69
N ALA A 15 -7.47 -4.58 -1.78
CA ALA A 15 -8.46 -5.22 -0.93
C ALA A 15 -9.12 -4.21 0.02
N ALA A 16 -8.32 -3.34 0.66
CA ALA A 16 -8.81 -2.28 1.53
C ALA A 16 -9.72 -1.29 0.76
N ARG A 17 -9.36 -0.95 -0.47
CA ARG A 17 -10.17 -0.11 -1.36
C ARG A 17 -11.50 -0.78 -1.73
N GLN A 18 -11.51 -2.08 -2.01
CA GLN A 18 -12.75 -2.84 -2.29
C GLN A 18 -13.68 -2.89 -1.07
N MET A 19 -13.14 -2.84 0.14
CA MET A 19 -13.91 -2.77 1.38
C MET A 19 -14.50 -1.37 1.66
N GLY A 20 -14.20 -0.38 0.82
CA GLY A 20 -14.66 0.99 1.01
C GLY A 20 -13.93 1.74 2.13
N LEU A 21 -12.75 1.26 2.54
CA LEU A 21 -11.95 1.90 3.58
C LEU A 21 -11.42 3.26 3.13
N THR A 22 -11.28 4.19 4.06
CA THR A 22 -10.69 5.51 3.82
C THR A 22 -9.21 5.40 3.47
N CYS A 23 -8.63 6.44 2.85
CA CYS A 23 -7.20 6.49 2.51
C CYS A 23 -6.30 6.18 3.72
N ALA A 24 -6.61 6.75 4.90
CA ALA A 24 -5.88 6.49 6.13
C ALA A 24 -5.96 5.02 6.57
N GLU A 25 -7.15 4.41 6.48
CA GLU A 25 -7.35 3.00 6.83
C GLU A 25 -6.68 2.04 5.83
N GLN A 26 -6.64 2.40 4.55
CA GLN A 26 -5.92 1.64 3.52
C GLN A 26 -4.40 1.63 3.81
N GLN A 27 -3.83 2.78 4.16
CA GLN A 27 -2.41 2.91 4.51
C GLN A 27 -2.08 2.16 5.80
N GLU A 28 -2.95 2.22 6.81
CA GLU A 28 -2.75 1.48 8.06
C GLU A 28 -2.83 -0.04 7.82
N THR A 29 -3.79 -0.50 7.02
CA THR A 29 -3.91 -1.92 6.64
C THR A 29 -2.66 -2.40 5.89
N ALA A 30 -2.18 -1.62 4.92
CA ALA A 30 -0.97 -1.92 4.18
C ALA A 30 0.27 -1.99 5.10
N ARG A 31 0.39 -1.10 6.09
CA ARG A 31 1.47 -1.15 7.10
C ARG A 31 1.37 -2.39 7.97
N ALA A 32 0.18 -2.73 8.44
CA ALA A 32 -0.04 -3.91 9.27
C ALA A 32 0.34 -5.20 8.53
N VAL A 33 -0.07 -5.32 7.26
CA VAL A 33 0.31 -6.46 6.41
C VAL A 33 1.82 -6.50 6.17
N LEU A 34 2.45 -5.35 5.95
CA LEU A 34 3.89 -5.28 5.73
C LEU A 34 4.69 -5.71 6.96
N LEU A 35 4.32 -5.22 8.15
CA LEU A 35 4.96 -5.60 9.41
C LEU A 35 4.71 -7.07 9.78
N ALA A 36 3.53 -7.61 9.45
CA ALA A 36 3.24 -9.02 9.63
C ALA A 36 4.00 -9.92 8.65
N HIS A 37 4.30 -9.41 7.46
CA HIS A 37 5.06 -10.14 6.44
C HIS A 37 6.57 -10.14 6.72
N ASP A 38 7.12 -9.01 7.15
CA ASP A 38 8.53 -8.87 7.48
C ASP A 38 8.69 -8.23 8.86
N THR A 39 8.99 -9.08 9.84
CA THR A 39 9.18 -8.68 11.24
C THR A 39 10.51 -7.98 11.50
N SER A 40 11.41 -7.94 10.52
CA SER A 40 12.67 -7.19 10.59
C SER A 40 12.48 -5.73 10.18
N LEU A 41 11.36 -5.40 9.52
CA LEU A 41 11.00 -4.01 9.21
C LEU A 41 10.57 -3.27 10.48
N THR A 42 11.17 -2.10 10.69
CA THR A 42 10.71 -1.20 11.73
C THR A 42 9.42 -0.50 11.31
N PRO A 43 8.55 -0.13 12.27
CA PRO A 43 7.30 0.60 11.97
C PRO A 43 7.53 1.89 11.16
N GLY A 44 8.67 2.55 11.36
CA GLY A 44 9.04 3.76 10.63
C GLY A 44 9.35 3.48 9.16
N ILE A 45 10.12 2.43 8.86
CA ILE A 45 10.43 2.05 7.47
C ILE A 45 9.18 1.55 6.76
N ALA A 46 8.34 0.75 7.44
CA ALA A 46 7.08 0.29 6.89
C ALA A 46 6.16 1.47 6.49
N ARG A 47 6.14 2.55 7.27
CA ARG A 47 5.39 3.77 6.93
C ARG A 47 5.88 4.39 5.61
N VAL A 48 7.18 4.63 5.51
CA VAL A 48 7.78 5.27 4.34
C VAL A 48 7.53 4.45 3.07
N LEU A 49 7.67 3.12 3.16
CA LEU A 49 7.40 2.23 2.03
C LEU A 49 5.94 2.31 1.59
N VAL A 50 5.00 2.25 2.52
CA VAL A 50 3.56 2.34 2.20
C VAL A 50 3.20 3.70 1.61
N GLU A 51 3.74 4.81 2.14
CA GLU A 51 3.50 6.16 1.60
C GLU A 51 3.97 6.27 0.14
N GLN A 52 5.19 5.80 -0.16
CA GLN A 52 5.76 5.83 -1.52
C GLN A 52 4.98 4.94 -2.51
N LEU A 53 4.53 3.77 -2.03
CA LEU A 53 3.71 2.85 -2.81
C LEU A 53 2.32 3.40 -3.06
N TYR A 54 1.71 4.03 -2.06
CA TYR A 54 0.39 4.61 -2.17
C TYR A 54 0.37 5.76 -3.17
N ASP A 55 1.41 6.61 -3.15
CA ASP A 55 1.61 7.68 -4.14
C ASP A 55 1.74 7.10 -5.56
N SER A 56 2.56 6.07 -5.74
CA SER A 56 2.75 5.40 -7.03
C SER A 56 1.46 4.74 -7.55
N VAL A 57 0.68 4.09 -6.69
CA VAL A 57 -0.58 3.40 -7.06
C VAL A 57 -1.70 4.41 -7.32
N THR A 58 -1.73 5.51 -6.59
CA THR A 58 -2.70 6.60 -6.78
C THR A 58 -2.41 7.34 -8.08
N ALA A 59 -1.14 7.66 -8.36
CA ALA A 59 -0.72 8.28 -9.62
C ALA A 59 -1.09 7.42 -10.85
N LEU A 60 -1.05 6.09 -10.73
CA LEU A 60 -1.51 5.17 -11.78
C LEU A 60 -3.04 5.09 -11.90
N SER A 61 -3.80 5.49 -10.87
CA SER A 61 -5.26 5.53 -10.86
C SER A 61 -5.86 6.85 -11.38
N GLU A 62 -5.04 7.85 -11.72
CA GLU A 62 -5.50 9.11 -12.32
C GLU A 62 -5.24 9.16 -13.84
N PRO A 63 -6.11 8.60 -14.70
CA PRO A 63 -6.05 8.82 -16.15
C PRO A 63 -6.64 10.20 -16.56
N GLY A 64 -6.48 11.24 -15.74
CA GLY A 64 -7.38 12.41 -15.71
C GLY A 64 -6.77 13.79 -15.96
N LEU A 65 -5.52 13.90 -16.44
CA LEU A 65 -4.97 15.19 -16.89
C LEU A 65 -4.83 15.21 -18.42
N ALA A 66 -5.97 15.12 -19.12
CA ALA A 66 -6.06 15.57 -20.50
C ALA A 66 -6.35 17.07 -20.49
N VAL A 67 -5.37 17.83 -20.96
CA VAL A 67 -5.42 19.26 -21.29
C VAL A 67 -6.55 19.61 -22.26
#